data_AF-A0A1M4NA86-F1
#
_entry.id   AF-A0A1M4NA86-F1
#
_cell.length_a   1.000
_cell.length_b   1.000
_cell.length_c   1.000
_cell.angle_alpha   90.00
_cell.angle_beta   90.00
_cell.angle_gamma   90.00
#
_symmetry.space_group_name_H-M   'P 1'
#
loop_
_entity.id
_entity.type
_entity.pdbx_description
1 polymer ?
#
loop_
_entity_poly.entity_id
_entity_poly.type
_entity_poly.pdbx_seq_one_letter_code
_entity_poly.pdbx_strand_id
1 'polypeptide(L)'
;METYLSKVNKAVFKIMVFGIFVMLPFGLLGIFDTLAPTIALIFGVVLSLVLKSKKNNEEIIQWIFLLSVFMHFSAIMVSRPSVAIAEGCLAISAAAIYFRKWIIIIYGVGVSGVLSYIYFVNQGYDSDVYILGLLCIAFASIILFYVTKWGSELIQDANNKENEAKALLENMGKTIKVISKNTSALDNDIIHIII
;
A
#
# COMPACT_ATOMS: atom_id res chain seq x y z
N MET A 1 -17.46 -7.91 -0.89
CA MET A 1 -16.61 -7.30 0.16
C MET A 1 -15.38 -6.74 -0.53
N GLU A 2 -15.10 -5.45 -0.37
CA GLU A 2 -13.92 -4.83 -1.00
C GLU A 2 -12.65 -5.38 -0.35
N THR A 3 -11.75 -5.96 -1.14
CA THR A 3 -10.47 -6.46 -0.60
C THR A 3 -9.65 -5.27 -0.12
N TYR A 4 -8.85 -5.48 0.93
CA TYR A 4 -7.89 -4.48 1.41
C TYR A 4 -7.10 -3.83 0.27
N LEU A 5 -6.67 -4.66 -0.70
CA LEU A 5 -5.90 -4.22 -1.85
C LEU A 5 -6.66 -3.24 -2.75
N SER A 6 -7.95 -3.49 -3.03
CA SER A 6 -8.78 -2.57 -3.82
C SER A 6 -8.93 -1.21 -3.14
N LYS A 7 -9.07 -1.20 -1.80
CA LYS A 7 -9.15 0.03 -1.01
C LYS A 7 -7.86 0.84 -1.10
N VAL A 8 -6.71 0.18 -0.97
CA VAL A 8 -5.38 0.83 -1.11
C VAL A 8 -5.19 1.36 -2.53
N ASN A 9 -5.47 0.54 -3.56
CA ASN A 9 -5.35 0.94 -4.95
C ASN A 9 -6.19 2.19 -5.26
N LYS A 10 -7.41 2.29 -4.74
CA LYS A 10 -8.25 3.49 -4.89
C LYS A 10 -7.63 4.73 -4.22
N ALA A 11 -7.03 4.56 -3.05
CA ALA A 11 -6.37 5.66 -2.35
C ALA A 11 -5.13 6.14 -3.13
N VAL A 12 -4.26 5.21 -3.54
CA VAL A 12 -3.06 5.51 -4.33
C VAL A 12 -3.42 6.16 -5.67
N PHE A 13 -4.46 5.66 -6.35
CA PHE A 13 -4.96 6.29 -7.58
C PHE A 13 -5.33 7.77 -7.37
N LYS A 14 -6.07 8.09 -6.30
CA LYS A 14 -6.44 9.49 -5.98
C LYS A 14 -5.21 10.34 -5.69
N ILE A 15 -4.25 9.80 -4.94
CA ILE A 15 -2.98 10.48 -4.63
C ILE A 15 -2.21 10.78 -5.91
N MET A 16 -2.12 9.82 -6.84
CA MET A 16 -1.44 10.00 -8.12
C MET A 16 -2.13 11.06 -8.99
N VAL A 17 -3.45 11.03 -9.10
CA VAL A 17 -4.22 12.05 -9.84
C VAL A 17 -3.98 13.43 -9.24
N PHE A 18 -4.06 13.56 -7.91
CA PHE A 18 -3.75 14.81 -7.22
C PHE A 18 -2.29 15.25 -7.47
N GLY A 19 -1.34 14.31 -7.41
CA GLY A 19 0.07 14.55 -7.71
C GLY A 19 0.29 15.10 -9.13
N ILE A 20 -0.45 14.61 -10.14
CA ILE A 20 -0.38 15.15 -11.50
C ILE A 20 -0.81 16.62 -11.53
N PHE A 21 -1.93 16.97 -10.86
CA PHE A 21 -2.41 18.35 -10.80
C PHE A 21 -1.42 19.29 -10.13
N VAL A 22 -0.69 18.82 -9.10
CA VAL A 22 0.32 19.60 -8.39
C VAL A 22 1.62 19.73 -9.21
N MET A 23 2.06 18.64 -9.85
CA MET A 23 3.36 18.59 -10.53
C MET A 23 3.33 19.23 -11.92
N LEU A 24 2.18 19.25 -12.60
CA LEU A 24 2.07 19.79 -13.95
C LEU A 24 2.40 21.29 -14.02
N PRO A 25 1.90 22.18 -13.13
CA PRO A 25 2.35 23.57 -13.05
C PRO A 25 3.85 23.71 -12.78
N PHE A 26 4.41 22.92 -11.84
CA PHE A 26 5.84 22.99 -11.52
C PHE A 26 6.74 22.59 -12.68
N GLY A 27 6.32 21.60 -13.48
CA GLY A 27 6.99 21.23 -14.71
C GLY A 27 6.91 22.33 -15.78
N LEU A 28 5.75 22.98 -15.96
CA LEU A 28 5.58 24.06 -16.93
C LEU A 28 6.33 25.34 -16.55
N LEU A 29 6.48 25.61 -15.25
CA LEU A 29 7.25 26.74 -14.72
C LEU A 29 8.77 26.50 -14.71
N GLY A 30 9.23 25.31 -15.14
CA GLY A 30 10.66 24.99 -15.22
C GLY A 30 11.33 24.76 -13.86
N ILE A 31 10.56 24.40 -12.81
CA ILE A 31 11.13 24.07 -11.50
C ILE A 31 11.91 22.75 -11.57
N PHE A 32 11.49 21.82 -12.42
CA PHE A 32 12.24 20.61 -12.73
C PHE A 32 12.83 20.72 -14.14
N ASP A 33 13.99 20.11 -14.36
CA ASP A 33 14.68 20.15 -15.66
C ASP A 33 13.94 19.33 -16.72
N THR A 34 13.01 18.47 -16.29
CA THR A 34 12.26 17.58 -17.17
C THR A 34 10.81 17.40 -16.70
N LEU A 35 9.93 17.03 -17.64
CA LEU A 35 8.56 16.59 -17.35
C LEU A 35 8.48 15.10 -16.98
N ALA A 36 9.62 14.42 -16.84
CA ALA A 36 9.66 12.98 -16.58
C ALA A 36 8.88 12.54 -15.32
N PRO A 37 8.94 13.27 -14.18
CA PRO A 37 8.14 12.91 -13.01
C PRO A 37 6.63 12.91 -13.29
N THR A 38 6.14 13.92 -14.01
CA THR A 38 4.70 14.07 -14.32
C THR A 38 4.26 13.01 -15.33
N ILE A 39 5.08 12.73 -16.35
CA ILE A 39 4.81 11.68 -17.33
C ILE A 39 4.73 10.31 -16.66
N ALA A 40 5.61 10.01 -15.69
CA ALA A 40 5.58 8.75 -14.96
C ALA A 40 4.24 8.53 -14.23
N LEU A 41 3.68 9.56 -13.60
CA LEU A 41 2.36 9.49 -12.94
C LEU A 41 1.23 9.34 -13.94
N ILE A 42 1.23 10.11 -15.04
CA ILE A 42 0.23 10.02 -16.11
C ILE A 42 0.21 8.60 -16.67
N PHE A 43 1.38 8.02 -16.96
CA PHE A 43 1.51 6.65 -17.44
C PHE A 43 0.86 5.65 -16.47
N GLY A 44 1.13 5.75 -15.17
CA GLY A 44 0.53 4.87 -14.17
C GLY A 44 -1.00 4.99 -14.08
N VAL A 45 -1.52 6.22 -14.10
CA VAL A 45 -2.97 6.48 -14.08
C VAL A 45 -3.64 5.92 -15.34
N VAL A 46 -3.13 6.25 -16.52
CA VAL A 46 -3.71 5.81 -17.80
C VAL A 46 -3.69 4.29 -17.91
N LEU A 47 -2.54 3.65 -17.63
CA LEU A 47 -2.42 2.20 -17.74
C LEU A 47 -3.34 1.48 -16.74
N SER A 48 -3.50 2.01 -15.53
CA SER A 48 -4.42 1.46 -14.53
C SER A 48 -5.89 1.54 -14.97
N LEU A 49 -6.31 2.62 -15.62
CA LEU A 49 -7.67 2.78 -16.13
C LEU A 49 -7.96 1.81 -17.27
N VAL A 50 -7.02 1.65 -18.20
CA VAL A 50 -7.12 0.70 -19.32
C VAL A 50 -7.26 -0.73 -18.81
N LEU A 51 -6.44 -1.11 -17.83
CA LEU A 51 -6.50 -2.46 -17.26
C LEU A 51 -7.76 -2.69 -16.44
N LYS A 52 -8.19 -1.73 -15.63
CA LYS A 52 -9.45 -1.85 -14.88
C LYS A 52 -10.65 -2.05 -15.81
N SER A 53 -10.59 -1.49 -17.02
CA SER A 53 -11.63 -1.63 -18.05
C SER A 53 -11.60 -3.01 -18.75
N LYS A 54 -10.43 -3.66 -18.84
CA LYS A 54 -10.25 -4.98 -19.51
C LYS A 54 -10.26 -6.18 -18.57
N LYS A 55 -9.69 -6.04 -17.36
CA LYS A 55 -9.46 -7.13 -16.41
C LYS A 55 -9.30 -6.54 -15.01
N ASN A 56 -10.22 -6.86 -14.11
CA ASN A 56 -10.21 -6.35 -12.74
C ASN A 56 -9.20 -7.10 -11.85
N ASN A 57 -7.91 -7.06 -12.21
CA ASN A 57 -6.83 -7.68 -11.44
C ASN A 57 -6.10 -6.64 -10.59
N GLU A 58 -6.50 -6.55 -9.32
CA GLU A 58 -5.98 -5.59 -8.34
C GLU A 58 -4.47 -5.76 -8.06
N GLU A 59 -3.91 -6.97 -8.21
CA GLU A 59 -2.48 -7.20 -8.00
C GLU A 59 -1.63 -6.60 -9.12
N ILE A 60 -2.07 -6.72 -10.36
CA ILE A 60 -1.39 -6.10 -11.51
C ILE A 60 -1.45 -4.57 -11.38
N ILE A 61 -2.61 -4.03 -10.98
CA ILE A 61 -2.79 -2.59 -10.76
C ILE A 61 -1.85 -2.08 -9.65
N GLN A 62 -1.71 -2.83 -8.55
CA GLN A 62 -0.75 -2.52 -7.49
C GLN A 62 0.68 -2.39 -8.04
N TRP A 63 1.14 -3.36 -8.83
CA TRP A 63 2.51 -3.33 -9.37
C TRP A 63 2.73 -2.15 -10.32
N ILE A 64 1.71 -1.76 -11.09
CA ILE A 64 1.78 -0.59 -11.97
C ILE A 64 1.87 0.70 -11.16
N PHE A 65 1.08 0.83 -10.09
CA PHE A 65 1.18 1.98 -9.20
C PHE A 65 2.55 2.05 -8.53
N LEU A 66 3.05 0.93 -8.02
CA LEU A 66 4.39 0.86 -7.44
C LEU A 66 5.47 1.24 -8.47
N LEU A 67 5.38 0.75 -9.71
CA LEU A 67 6.34 1.11 -10.74
C LEU A 67 6.27 2.61 -11.09
N SER A 68 5.07 3.14 -11.29
CA SER A 68 4.84 4.54 -11.63
C SER A 68 5.30 5.49 -10.53
N VAL A 69 5.00 5.19 -9.27
CA VAL A 69 5.45 5.98 -8.11
C VAL A 69 6.97 5.91 -7.97
N PHE A 70 7.59 4.74 -8.16
CA PHE A 70 9.04 4.61 -8.13
C PHE A 70 9.71 5.45 -9.23
N MET A 71 9.20 5.38 -10.47
CA MET A 71 9.71 6.20 -11.58
C MET A 71 9.53 7.69 -11.33
N HIS A 72 8.39 8.10 -10.77
CA HIS A 72 8.11 9.49 -10.42
C HIS A 72 9.16 10.06 -9.45
N PHE A 73 9.34 9.41 -8.30
CA PHE A 73 10.31 9.86 -7.30
C PHE A 73 11.75 9.78 -7.81
N SER A 74 12.11 8.71 -8.53
CA SER A 74 13.45 8.57 -9.11
C SER A 74 13.76 9.70 -10.11
N ALA A 75 12.78 10.12 -10.91
CA ALA A 75 12.96 11.24 -11.83
C ALA A 75 13.17 12.58 -11.10
N ILE A 76 12.47 12.81 -9.98
CA ILE A 76 12.69 13.99 -9.14
C ILE A 76 14.08 13.94 -8.51
N MET A 77 14.46 12.79 -7.94
CA MET A 77 15.78 12.58 -7.33
C MET A 77 16.91 12.93 -8.29
N VAL A 78 16.80 12.50 -9.55
CA VAL A 78 17.82 12.75 -10.59
C VAL A 78 17.84 14.22 -11.03
N SER A 79 16.68 14.86 -11.22
CA SER A 79 16.62 16.28 -11.62
C SER A 79 17.02 17.22 -10.49
N ARG A 80 16.72 16.86 -9.24
CA ARG A 80 17.03 17.69 -8.07
C ARG A 80 17.74 16.86 -6.99
N PRO A 81 19.06 16.63 -7.13
CA PRO A 81 19.85 15.91 -6.14
C PRO A 81 19.73 16.49 -4.73
N SER A 82 19.59 17.81 -4.57
CA SER A 82 19.48 18.44 -3.24
C SER A 82 18.32 17.92 -2.37
N VAL A 83 17.25 17.37 -2.97
CA VAL A 83 16.09 16.83 -2.25
C VAL A 83 15.98 15.31 -2.34
N ALA A 84 16.90 14.63 -3.02
CA ALA A 84 16.69 13.22 -3.39
C ALA A 84 16.58 12.27 -2.19
N ILE A 85 17.26 12.55 -1.07
CA ILE A 85 17.17 11.71 0.14
C ILE A 85 15.73 11.76 0.70
N ALA A 86 15.11 12.94 0.75
CA ALA A 86 13.74 13.10 1.20
C ALA A 86 12.76 12.40 0.25
N GLU A 87 12.93 12.56 -1.05
CA GLU A 87 12.11 11.90 -2.07
C GLU A 87 12.26 10.37 -2.04
N GLY A 88 13.47 9.87 -1.78
CA GLY A 88 13.73 8.44 -1.57
C GLY A 88 12.96 7.89 -0.36
N CYS A 89 12.95 8.62 0.75
CA CYS A 89 12.14 8.27 1.93
C CYS A 89 10.64 8.27 1.61
N LEU A 90 10.14 9.24 0.84
CA LEU A 90 8.75 9.28 0.40
C LEU A 90 8.39 8.11 -0.52
N ALA A 91 9.28 7.72 -1.43
CA ALA A 91 9.08 6.56 -2.28
C ALA A 91 8.88 5.27 -1.47
N ILE A 92 9.75 5.01 -0.49
CA ILE A 92 9.66 3.82 0.37
C ILE A 92 8.41 3.90 1.26
N SER A 93 8.05 5.09 1.72
CA SER A 93 6.83 5.32 2.51
C SER A 93 5.56 5.05 1.69
N ALA A 94 5.53 5.45 0.42
CA ALA A 94 4.42 5.15 -0.49
C ALA A 94 4.27 3.64 -0.73
N ALA A 95 5.38 2.91 -0.86
CA ALA A 95 5.37 1.46 -0.92
C ALA A 95 4.84 0.80 0.37
N ALA A 96 5.09 1.40 1.53
CA ALA A 96 4.67 0.87 2.83
C ALA A 96 3.15 0.78 3.02
N ILE A 97 2.37 1.59 2.29
CA ILE A 97 0.91 1.59 2.34
C ILE A 97 0.34 0.21 1.97
N TYR A 98 1.06 -0.59 1.18
CA TYR A 98 0.62 -1.94 0.82
C TYR A 98 0.84 -2.99 1.92
N PHE A 99 1.53 -2.66 3.03
CA PHE A 99 1.87 -3.59 4.12
C PHE A 99 2.48 -4.91 3.63
N ARG A 100 3.30 -4.86 2.57
CA ARG A 100 4.03 -6.02 2.04
C ARG A 100 5.53 -5.81 2.24
N LYS A 101 6.08 -6.50 3.24
CA LYS A 101 7.51 -6.39 3.65
C LYS A 101 8.52 -6.55 2.50
N TRP A 102 8.24 -7.42 1.54
CA TRP A 102 9.11 -7.64 0.37
C TRP A 102 9.20 -6.43 -0.55
N ILE A 103 8.13 -5.62 -0.65
CA ILE A 103 8.13 -4.41 -1.48
C ILE A 103 9.06 -3.36 -0.87
N ILE A 104 9.11 -3.25 0.46
CA ILE A 104 10.04 -2.33 1.14
C ILE A 104 11.49 -2.65 0.80
N ILE A 105 11.86 -3.93 0.76
CA ILE A 105 13.22 -4.34 0.38
C ILE A 105 13.53 -3.92 -1.07
N ILE A 106 12.61 -4.20 -2.00
CA ILE A 106 12.76 -3.83 -3.41
C ILE A 106 12.94 -2.32 -3.56
N TYR A 107 12.11 -1.53 -2.88
CA TYR A 107 12.19 -0.07 -2.90
C TYR A 107 13.45 0.46 -2.25
N GLY A 108 13.85 -0.05 -1.08
CA GLY A 108 15.07 0.36 -0.40
C GLY A 108 16.31 0.13 -1.25
N VAL A 109 16.41 -1.04 -1.89
CA VAL A 109 17.50 -1.36 -2.84
C VAL A 109 17.41 -0.46 -4.08
N GLY A 110 16.22 -0.29 -4.66
CA GLY A 110 16.01 0.56 -5.83
C GLY A 110 16.41 2.02 -5.60
N VAL A 111 15.94 2.63 -4.51
CA VAL A 111 16.26 4.01 -4.13
C VAL A 111 17.75 4.18 -3.84
N SER A 112 18.38 3.21 -3.17
CA SER A 112 19.83 3.20 -2.95
C SER A 112 20.61 3.12 -4.28
N GLY A 113 20.08 2.39 -5.26
CA GLY A 113 20.61 2.35 -6.62
C GLY A 113 20.53 3.70 -7.32
N VAL A 114 19.43 4.43 -7.16
CA VAL A 114 19.27 5.80 -7.71
C VAL A 114 20.24 6.78 -7.05
N LEU A 115 20.43 6.71 -5.72
CA LEU A 115 21.44 7.53 -5.03
C LEU A 115 22.86 7.22 -5.54
N SER A 116 23.18 5.94 -5.73
CA SER A 116 24.45 5.51 -6.32
C SER A 116 24.64 6.09 -7.73
N TYR A 117 23.59 6.07 -8.56
CA TYR A 117 23.62 6.67 -9.89
C TYR A 117 23.90 8.17 -9.83
N ILE A 118 23.23 8.90 -8.94
CA ILE A 118 23.44 10.36 -8.77
C ILE A 118 24.88 10.67 -8.35
N TYR A 119 25.46 9.87 -7.45
CA TYR A 119 26.84 10.07 -6.98
C TYR A 119 27.86 9.74 -8.07
N PHE A 120 27.81 8.54 -8.66
CA PHE A 120 28.84 8.07 -9.58
C PHE A 120 28.73 8.67 -10.99
N VAL A 121 27.52 8.93 -11.47
CA VAL A 121 27.27 9.36 -12.86
C VAL A 121 27.03 10.86 -12.94
N ASN A 122 26.10 11.39 -12.13
CA ASN A 122 25.78 12.82 -12.16
C ASN A 122 26.76 13.68 -11.36
N GLN A 123 27.62 13.06 -10.53
CA GLN A 123 28.52 13.76 -9.60
C GLN A 123 27.76 14.79 -8.74
N GLY A 124 26.51 14.46 -8.39
CA GLY A 124 25.59 15.40 -7.74
C GLY A 124 25.81 15.55 -6.23
N TYR A 125 26.73 14.79 -5.64
CA TYR A 125 27.01 14.78 -4.22
C TYR A 125 28.50 14.66 -3.91
N ASP A 126 28.88 15.27 -2.79
CA ASP A 126 30.09 14.92 -2.07
C ASP A 126 29.94 13.55 -1.38
N SER A 127 31.06 12.91 -1.08
CA SER A 127 31.09 11.55 -0.53
C SER A 127 30.38 11.42 0.82
N ASP A 128 30.42 12.46 1.65
CA ASP A 128 29.76 12.51 2.96
C ASP A 128 28.23 12.52 2.82
N VAL A 129 27.69 13.36 1.92
CA VAL A 129 26.24 13.44 1.63
C VAL A 129 25.73 12.11 1.07
N TYR A 130 26.50 11.48 0.18
CA TYR A 130 26.15 10.16 -0.36
C TYR A 130 26.09 9.08 0.72
N ILE A 131 27.11 8.99 1.58
CA ILE A 131 27.16 8.00 2.68
C ILE A 131 26.01 8.23 3.66
N LEU A 132 25.76 9.49 4.04
CA LEU A 132 24.66 9.84 4.94
C LEU A 132 23.30 9.50 4.32
N GLY A 133 23.13 9.75 3.02
CA GLY A 133 21.93 9.40 2.27
C GLY A 133 21.66 7.90 2.26
N LEU A 134 22.68 7.08 2.00
CA LEU A 134 22.55 5.62 2.05
C LEU A 134 22.18 5.12 3.45
N LEU A 135 22.81 5.67 4.50
CA LEU A 135 22.47 5.32 5.88
C LEU A 135 21.02 5.69 6.19
N CYS A 136 20.57 6.89 5.80
CA CYS A 136 19.21 7.36 6.02
C CYS A 136 18.18 6.43 5.34
N ILE A 137 18.40 6.09 4.07
CA ILE A 137 17.54 5.18 3.31
C ILE A 137 17.54 3.77 3.91
N ALA A 138 18.69 3.27 4.36
CA ALA A 138 18.78 1.97 5.02
C ALA A 138 17.96 1.95 6.33
N PHE A 139 18.13 2.95 7.19
CA PHE A 139 17.36 3.04 8.44
C PHE A 139 15.86 3.19 8.18
N ALA A 140 15.46 4.06 7.24
CA ALA A 140 14.06 4.23 6.85
C ALA A 140 13.46 2.91 6.33
N SER A 141 14.20 2.18 5.50
CA SER A 141 13.78 0.87 4.97
C SER A 141 13.62 -0.18 6.07
N ILE A 142 14.54 -0.24 7.04
CA ILE A 142 14.47 -1.18 8.16
C ILE A 142 13.25 -0.88 9.04
N ILE A 143 13.03 0.40 9.39
CA ILE A 143 11.88 0.80 10.21
C ILE A 143 10.58 0.45 9.49
N LEU A 144 10.45 0.84 8.22
CA LEU A 144 9.25 0.56 7.42
C LEU A 144 9.05 -0.94 7.16
N PHE A 145 10.13 -1.74 7.11
CA PHE A 145 10.03 -3.18 7.02
C PHE A 145 9.32 -3.77 8.24
N TYR A 146 9.69 -3.34 9.46
CA TYR A 146 9.01 -3.81 10.67
C TYR A 146 7.58 -3.28 10.77
N VAL A 147 7.33 -2.02 10.41
CA VAL A 147 5.97 -1.45 10.36
C VAL A 147 5.08 -2.25 9.41
N THR A 148 5.58 -2.55 8.22
CA THR A 148 4.80 -3.32 7.22
C THR A 148 4.62 -4.77 7.64
N LYS A 149 5.64 -5.41 8.22
CA LYS A 149 5.55 -6.78 8.75
C LYS A 149 4.50 -6.88 9.85
N TRP A 150 4.66 -6.12 10.93
CA TRP A 150 3.75 -6.18 12.08
C TRP A 150 2.36 -5.66 11.74
N GLY A 151 2.25 -4.66 10.88
CA GLY A 151 0.94 -4.19 10.41
C GLY A 151 0.20 -5.26 9.60
N SER A 152 0.90 -6.04 8.76
CA SER A 152 0.29 -7.16 8.04
C SER A 152 -0.18 -8.29 8.97
N GLU A 153 0.62 -8.61 9.99
CA GLU A 153 0.27 -9.60 11.03
C GLU A 153 -0.95 -9.13 11.83
N LEU A 154 -0.99 -7.85 12.23
CA LEU A 154 -2.12 -7.27 12.95
C LEU A 154 -3.42 -7.32 12.14
N ILE A 155 -3.36 -7.04 10.83
CA ILE A 155 -4.52 -7.13 9.93
C ILE A 155 -5.02 -8.58 9.85
N GLN A 156 -4.10 -9.54 9.74
CA GLN A 156 -4.44 -10.95 9.67
C GLN A 156 -5.08 -11.45 10.98
N ASP A 157 -4.49 -11.09 12.13
CA ASP A 157 -4.99 -11.46 13.45
C ASP A 157 -6.39 -10.88 13.72
N ALA A 158 -6.62 -9.62 13.34
CA ALA A 158 -7.94 -9.01 13.46
C ALA A 158 -9.00 -9.74 12.62
N ASN A 159 -8.66 -10.10 11.38
CA ASN A 159 -9.58 -10.83 10.50
C ASN A 159 -9.87 -12.26 11.03
N ASN A 160 -8.87 -12.94 11.59
CA ASN A 160 -9.05 -14.25 12.22
C ASN A 160 -10.00 -14.15 13.42
N LYS A 161 -9.78 -13.18 14.32
CA LYS A 161 -10.65 -12.93 15.48
C LYS A 161 -12.08 -12.57 15.08
N GLU A 162 -12.25 -11.77 14.02
CA GLU A 162 -13.58 -11.45 13.50
C GLU A 162 -14.32 -12.71 13.01
N ASN A 163 -13.61 -13.60 12.32
CA ASN A 163 -14.18 -14.86 11.84
C ASN A 163 -14.52 -15.82 12.99
N GLU A 164 -13.65 -15.94 14.00
CA GLU A 164 -13.91 -16.73 15.21
C GLU A 164 -15.13 -16.20 15.98
N ALA A 165 -15.25 -14.88 16.14
CA ALA A 165 -16.40 -14.26 16.80
C ALA A 165 -17.70 -14.51 16.03
N LYS A 166 -17.69 -14.41 14.69
CA LYS A 166 -18.83 -14.75 13.84
C LYS A 166 -19.24 -16.22 14.01
N ALA A 167 -18.27 -17.14 14.01
CA ALA A 167 -18.53 -18.56 14.21
C ALA A 167 -19.12 -18.86 15.59
N LEU A 168 -18.63 -18.18 16.64
CA LEU A 168 -19.17 -18.30 17.99
C LEU A 168 -20.62 -17.82 18.06
N LEU A 169 -20.93 -16.66 17.48
CA LEU A 169 -22.29 -16.11 17.42
C LEU A 169 -23.24 -17.03 16.65
N GLU A 170 -22.79 -17.62 15.54
CA GLU A 170 -23.58 -18.58 14.77
C GLU A 170 -23.91 -19.83 15.59
N ASN A 171 -22.92 -20.36 16.31
CA ASN A 171 -23.10 -21.51 17.20
C ASN A 171 -24.05 -21.19 18.36
N MET A 172 -23.93 -20.01 18.98
CA MET A 172 -24.89 -19.56 20.00
C MET A 172 -26.31 -19.48 19.45
N GLY A 173 -26.47 -18.94 18.22
CA GLY A 173 -27.77 -18.90 17.54
C GLY A 173 -28.37 -20.30 17.31
N LYS A 174 -27.53 -21.28 16.93
CA LYS A 174 -27.95 -22.68 16.81
C LYS A 174 -28.36 -23.27 18.16
N THR A 175 -27.58 -23.04 19.20
CA THR A 175 -27.88 -23.51 20.56
C THR A 175 -29.20 -22.94 21.08
N ILE A 176 -29.45 -21.63 20.90
CA ILE A 176 -30.72 -21.00 21.30
C ILE A 176 -31.90 -21.61 20.54
N LYS A 177 -31.76 -21.87 19.24
CA LYS A 177 -32.80 -22.55 18.45
C LYS A 177 -33.08 -23.97 18.96
N VAL A 178 -32.05 -24.72 19.34
CA VAL A 178 -32.21 -26.06 19.91
C VAL A 178 -32.91 -26.00 21.26
N ILE A 179 -32.51 -25.07 22.14
CA ILE A 179 -33.16 -24.86 23.45
C ILE A 179 -34.63 -24.50 23.26
N SER A 180 -34.94 -23.56 22.37
CA SER A 180 -36.32 -23.16 22.07
C SER A 180 -37.14 -24.33 21.54
N LYS A 181 -36.61 -25.10 20.59
CA LYS A 181 -37.30 -26.28 20.05
C LYS A 181 -37.59 -27.33 21.13
N ASN A 182 -36.62 -27.62 21.99
CA ASN A 182 -36.78 -28.58 23.08
C ASN A 182 -37.77 -28.08 24.13
N THR A 183 -37.75 -26.78 24.45
CA THR A 183 -38.69 -26.19 25.43
C THR A 183 -40.13 -26.20 24.90
N SER A 184 -40.34 -25.88 23.62
CA SER A 184 -41.67 -25.96 22.99
C SER A 184 -42.18 -27.40 22.85
N ALA A 185 -41.28 -28.37 22.61
CA ALA A 185 -41.65 -29.78 22.63
C ALA A 185 -42.09 -30.24 24.03
N LEU A 186 -41.34 -29.84 25.06
CA LEU A 186 -41.68 -30.14 26.45
C LEU A 186 -43.03 -29.52 26.88
N ASP A 187 -43.31 -28.28 26.48
CA ASP A 187 -44.57 -27.60 26.76
C ASP A 187 -45.77 -28.33 26.11
N ASN A 188 -45.63 -28.73 24.85
CA ASN A 188 -46.64 -29.53 24.15
C ASN A 188 -46.87 -30.91 24.82
N ASP A 189 -45.81 -31.58 25.27
CA ASP A 189 -45.92 -32.87 25.95
C ASP A 189 -46.64 -32.74 27.31
N ILE A 190 -46.39 -31.66 28.06
CA ILE A 190 -47.08 -31.39 29.34
C ILE A 190 -48.58 -31.15 29.11
N ILE A 191 -48.95 -30.39 28.08
CA ILE A 191 -50.36 -30.14 27.73
C ILE A 191 -51.07 -31.46 27.37
N HIS A 192 -50.37 -32.39 26.72
CA HIS A 192 -50.94 -33.66 26.29
C HIS A 192 -51.14 -34.70 27.43
N ILE A 193 -50.50 -34.49 28.58
CA ILE A 193 -50.63 -35.34 29.79
C ILE A 193 -51.76 -34.85 30.71
N ILE A 194 -52.17 -33.58 30.62
CA ILE A 194 -53.14 -32.93 31.51
C ILE A 194 -54.59 -33.02 30.97
N ILE A 195 -54.78 -33.47 29.72
CA ILE A 195 -56.09 -33.70 29.08
C ILE A 195 -56.37 -35.20 29.01
#